data_AF-A0AAV1QZY3-F1
#
_entry.id   AF-A0AAV1QZY3-F1
#
_cell.length_a   1.000
_cell.length_b   1.000
_cell.length_c   1.000
_cell.angle_alpha   90.00
_cell.angle_beta   90.00
_cell.angle_gamma   90.00
#
_symmetry.space_group_name_H-M   'P 1'
#
loop_
_entity.id
_entity.type
_entity.pdbx_description
1 polymer ?
#
loop_
_entity_poly.entity_id
_entity_poly.type
_entity_poly.pdbx_seq_one_letter_code
_entity_poly.pdbx_strand_id
1 'polypeptide(L)'
;MENSSPLNTCHARFHKLYIIIHWFHAVIHCTAITFLVYYRVSFLFQDPQTRATPVVPWLLVFASELLLSFMWLLGQAYRWRPVSRTVFLENLPEDDKLPAIDVFICTVDPNKEPTVGVMNTVLSAMALDYPAEKTHVYLSDDGGASITLVGMREACRFGRWWLPFCRKYGIKTRCPQAYFSDANDEDKHRWSSKEFIAEREIIKEKYEKFQEVIQRSPEKDFLEEPSTSNSRDHPAVIEVINESCSETMGEDQVQMPLLVYVSREKSHSHPHHFKAGALNALLRVSGLISNSPYILVLDCDMYCNGPSSARQAMCFHLDPKISPSLASVFFPQKFHNISDNDIYDSEIRQIFTLNWYGSDGLRGPIWSGTNCYIKRESLYGDSLQEGSELEELKKAFGPSNELIKSLKISGIISGGESSSTFLQETKFLASSTYEDHTTWGKEARSLRNMRNEQRIWMIKSVTSHLYGSLDAITKRLGLRKASFLLTNKVADNEQLCLGFTPYAFFLQQGLSQPNGRVVDNK
;
A
#
# COMPACT_ATOMS: atom_id res chain seq x y z
N MET A 1 18.20 35.92 5.93
CA MET A 1 17.90 34.67 5.21
C MET A 1 19.18 33.86 5.18
N GLU A 2 19.43 33.07 6.22
CA GLU A 2 20.58 32.17 6.23
C GLU A 2 20.41 31.13 5.12
N ASN A 3 21.48 30.87 4.37
CA ASN A 3 21.54 29.83 3.34
C ASN A 3 21.41 28.45 4.02
N SER A 4 20.20 28.01 4.33
CA SER A 4 19.95 26.64 4.77
C SER A 4 20.29 25.68 3.62
N SER A 5 21.12 24.68 3.90
CA SER A 5 21.42 23.60 2.96
C SER A 5 20.14 22.95 2.43
N PRO A 6 20.07 22.54 1.16
CA PRO A 6 18.87 21.94 0.60
C PRO A 6 18.54 20.60 1.26
N LEU A 7 17.29 20.38 1.64
CA LEU A 7 16.81 19.09 2.17
C LEU A 7 16.65 18.03 1.07
N ASN A 8 16.35 18.46 -0.16
CA ASN A 8 16.23 17.58 -1.31
C ASN A 8 16.64 18.30 -2.60
N THR A 9 16.94 17.54 -3.64
CA THR A 9 17.17 18.03 -5.00
C THR A 9 16.42 17.19 -6.02
N CYS A 10 15.99 17.83 -7.10
CA CYS A 10 15.29 17.20 -8.21
C CYS A 10 16.17 17.21 -9.46
N HIS A 11 16.42 16.03 -10.00
CA HIS A 11 17.30 15.78 -11.14
C HIS A 11 16.49 15.35 -12.36
N ALA A 12 16.44 16.22 -13.37
CA ALA A 12 15.95 15.86 -14.70
C ALA A 12 17.07 15.28 -15.60
N ARG A 13 18.34 15.34 -15.15
CA ARG A 13 19.50 15.06 -16.01
C ARG A 13 19.76 13.58 -16.26
N PHE A 14 19.39 12.69 -15.34
CA PHE A 14 19.65 11.24 -15.44
C PHE A 14 18.96 10.58 -16.63
N HIS A 15 17.93 11.21 -17.20
CA HIS A 15 17.16 10.65 -18.31
C HIS A 15 17.34 11.38 -19.64
N LYS A 16 18.32 12.29 -19.80
CA LYS A 16 18.47 13.06 -21.05
C LYS A 16 18.54 12.20 -22.31
N LEU A 17 19.40 11.18 -22.30
CA LEU A 17 19.52 10.26 -23.44
C LEU A 17 18.22 9.46 -23.66
N TYR A 18 17.61 8.98 -22.56
CA TYR A 18 16.35 8.25 -22.60
C TYR A 18 15.21 9.09 -23.19
N ILE A 19 15.11 10.36 -22.80
CA ILE A 19 14.15 11.33 -23.34
C ILE A 19 14.37 11.52 -24.84
N ILE A 20 15.62 11.68 -25.29
CA ILE A 20 15.93 11.84 -26.72
C ILE A 20 15.52 10.59 -27.52
N ILE A 21 15.89 9.39 -27.05
CA ILE A 21 15.51 8.13 -27.69
C ILE A 21 13.99 8.00 -27.76
N HIS A 22 13.31 8.33 -26.67
CA HIS A 22 11.86 8.29 -26.59
C HIS A 22 11.19 9.26 -27.57
N TRP A 23 11.69 10.49 -27.68
CA TRP A 23 11.15 11.49 -28.60
C TRP A 23 11.28 11.02 -30.05
N PHE A 24 12.45 10.47 -30.42
CA PHE A 24 12.65 9.90 -31.75
C PHE A 24 11.70 8.73 -32.03
N HIS A 25 11.57 7.81 -31.07
CA HIS A 25 10.63 6.70 -31.14
C HIS A 25 9.17 7.18 -31.30
N ALA A 26 8.76 8.20 -30.54
CA ALA A 26 7.43 8.79 -30.61
C ALA A 26 7.16 9.43 -31.97
N VAL A 27 8.12 10.16 -32.55
CA VAL A 27 7.99 10.73 -33.90
C VAL A 27 7.81 9.65 -34.96
N ILE A 28 8.62 8.59 -34.90
CA ILE A 28 8.48 7.44 -35.82
C ILE A 28 7.10 6.80 -35.68
N HIS A 29 6.67 6.52 -34.45
CA HIS A 29 5.38 5.90 -34.19
C HIS A 29 4.20 6.77 -34.63
N CYS A 30 4.22 8.07 -34.33
CA CYS A 30 3.22 9.02 -34.80
C CYS A 30 3.14 9.05 -36.33
N THR A 31 4.29 8.99 -37.00
CA THR A 31 4.36 8.94 -38.47
C THR A 31 3.71 7.68 -39.00
N ALA A 32 4.04 6.51 -38.43
CA ALA A 32 3.45 5.23 -38.80
C ALA A 32 1.92 5.19 -38.56
N ILE A 33 1.45 5.71 -37.42
CA ILE A 33 0.02 5.82 -37.11
C ILE A 33 -0.68 6.72 -38.13
N THR A 34 -0.06 7.84 -38.52
CA THR A 34 -0.63 8.75 -39.53
C THR A 34 -0.79 8.05 -40.88
N PHE A 35 0.22 7.31 -41.34
CA PHE A 35 0.12 6.52 -42.58
C PHE A 35 -0.95 5.42 -42.49
N LEU A 36 -1.05 4.74 -41.35
CA LEU A 36 -2.07 3.72 -41.12
C LEU A 36 -3.48 4.32 -41.17
N VAL A 37 -3.71 5.45 -40.49
CA VAL A 37 -4.99 6.16 -40.52
C VAL A 37 -5.33 6.60 -41.93
N TYR A 38 -4.36 7.18 -42.66
CA TYR A 38 -4.54 7.55 -44.06
C TYR A 38 -4.94 6.36 -44.94
N TYR A 39 -4.26 5.23 -44.80
CA TYR A 39 -4.57 4.00 -45.54
C TYR A 39 -5.98 3.48 -45.22
N ARG A 40 -6.35 3.43 -43.94
CA ARG A 40 -7.68 2.97 -43.49
C ARG A 40 -8.81 3.87 -43.98
N VAL A 41 -8.60 5.18 -43.95
CA VAL A 41 -9.56 6.18 -44.43
C VAL A 41 -9.69 6.13 -45.96
N SER A 42 -8.58 5.95 -46.69
CA SER A 42 -8.58 5.85 -48.15
C SER A 42 -9.44 4.70 -48.68
N PHE A 43 -9.51 3.57 -47.95
CA PHE A 43 -10.39 2.45 -48.29
C PHE A 43 -11.89 2.82 -48.29
N LEU A 44 -12.32 3.77 -47.46
CA LEU A 44 -13.72 4.22 -47.42
C LEU A 44 -14.13 4.95 -48.71
N PHE A 45 -13.16 5.53 -49.42
CA PHE A 45 -13.36 6.25 -50.68
C PHE A 45 -13.18 5.38 -51.93
N GLN A 46 -12.84 4.09 -51.80
CA GLN A 46 -12.78 3.16 -52.93
C GLN A 46 -14.19 2.80 -53.43
N ASP A 47 -14.35 2.60 -54.75
CA ASP A 47 -15.63 2.23 -55.35
C ASP A 47 -16.19 0.94 -54.70
N PRO A 48 -17.43 0.96 -54.15
CA PRO A 48 -18.07 -0.22 -53.58
C PRO A 48 -18.05 -1.46 -54.48
N GLN A 49 -18.06 -1.30 -55.81
CA GLN A 49 -18.05 -2.42 -56.76
C GLN A 49 -16.70 -3.12 -56.90
N THR A 50 -15.60 -2.45 -56.53
CA THR A 50 -14.23 -3.00 -56.59
C THR A 50 -13.72 -3.46 -55.23
N ARG A 51 -14.55 -3.32 -54.19
CA ARG A 51 -14.15 -3.48 -52.79
C ARG A 51 -14.15 -4.97 -52.39
N ALA A 52 -12.98 -5.59 -52.38
CA ALA A 52 -12.83 -7.01 -52.03
C ALA A 52 -13.11 -7.34 -50.56
N THR A 53 -13.04 -6.36 -49.66
CA THR A 53 -13.20 -6.56 -48.20
C THR A 53 -14.53 -6.01 -47.69
N PRO A 54 -15.27 -6.75 -46.85
CA PRO A 54 -16.50 -6.24 -46.24
C PRO A 54 -16.24 -5.02 -45.35
N VAL A 55 -17.14 -4.03 -45.41
CA VAL A 55 -16.99 -2.73 -44.73
C VAL A 55 -17.02 -2.87 -43.20
N VAL A 56 -17.87 -3.75 -42.66
CA VAL A 56 -18.07 -3.88 -41.22
C VAL A 56 -16.80 -4.38 -40.49
N PRO A 57 -16.16 -5.50 -40.89
CA PRO A 57 -14.87 -5.91 -40.34
C PRO A 57 -13.79 -4.84 -40.47
N TRP A 58 -13.76 -4.11 -41.60
CA TRP A 58 -12.79 -3.03 -41.80
C TRP A 58 -12.96 -1.90 -40.78
N LEU A 59 -14.21 -1.46 -40.55
CA LEU A 59 -14.53 -0.43 -39.56
C LEU A 59 -14.21 -0.90 -38.14
N LEU A 60 -14.48 -2.17 -37.81
CA LEU A 60 -14.14 -2.72 -36.49
C LEU A 60 -12.63 -2.74 -36.25
N VAL A 61 -11.84 -3.21 -37.23
CA VAL A 61 -10.38 -3.19 -37.13
C VAL A 61 -9.88 -1.74 -37.01
N PHE A 62 -10.38 -0.83 -37.85
CA PHE A 62 -9.97 0.57 -37.79
C PHE A 62 -10.31 1.23 -36.45
N ALA A 63 -11.50 0.96 -35.88
CA ALA A 63 -11.87 1.44 -34.56
C ALA A 63 -10.92 0.91 -33.47
N SER A 64 -10.53 -0.36 -33.56
CA SER A 64 -9.57 -0.97 -32.61
C SER A 64 -8.18 -0.34 -32.72
N GLU A 65 -7.70 -0.05 -33.93
CA GLU A 65 -6.42 0.63 -34.19
C GLU A 65 -6.44 2.07 -33.68
N LEU A 66 -7.53 2.81 -33.87
CA LEU A 66 -7.69 4.16 -33.32
C LEU A 66 -7.69 4.16 -31.80
N LEU A 67 -8.37 3.19 -31.18
CA LEU A 67 -8.39 3.04 -29.73
C LEU A 67 -7.01 2.70 -29.17
N LEU A 68 -6.29 1.76 -29.78
CA LEU A 68 -4.91 1.42 -29.42
C LEU A 68 -3.97 2.61 -29.59
N SER A 69 -4.11 3.36 -30.69
CA SER A 69 -3.33 4.58 -30.95
C SER A 69 -3.60 5.66 -29.91
N PHE A 70 -4.86 5.82 -29.51
CA PHE A 70 -5.26 6.76 -28.46
C PHE A 70 -4.68 6.36 -27.09
N MET A 71 -4.75 5.07 -26.73
CA MET A 71 -4.13 4.57 -25.49
C MET A 71 -2.61 4.76 -25.49
N TRP A 72 -1.95 4.49 -26.62
CA TRP A 72 -0.51 4.75 -26.78
C TRP A 72 -0.17 6.22 -26.60
N LEU A 73 -0.96 7.13 -27.19
CA LEU A 73 -0.80 8.58 -27.07
C LEU A 73 -0.92 9.03 -25.61
N LEU A 74 -1.93 8.54 -24.87
CA LEU A 74 -2.07 8.83 -23.45
C LEU A 74 -0.86 8.31 -22.64
N GLY A 75 -0.32 7.15 -23.02
CA GLY A 75 0.86 6.56 -22.39
C GLY A 75 2.16 7.35 -22.61
N GLN A 76 2.23 8.28 -23.57
CA GLN A 76 3.40 9.13 -23.79
C GLN A 76 3.63 10.14 -22.65
N ALA A 77 2.57 10.51 -21.92
CA ALA A 77 2.65 11.49 -20.84
C ALA A 77 3.71 11.12 -19.78
N TYR A 78 3.81 9.84 -19.43
CA TYR A 78 4.77 9.32 -18.47
C TYR A 78 6.24 9.42 -18.92
N ARG A 79 6.49 9.61 -20.21
CA ARG A 79 7.85 9.61 -20.77
C ARG A 79 8.33 11.01 -21.13
N TRP A 80 7.47 12.02 -20.93
CA TRP A 80 7.75 13.40 -21.33
C TRP A 80 8.77 14.08 -20.42
N ARG A 81 8.62 13.92 -19.10
CA ARG A 81 9.49 14.55 -18.10
C ARG A 81 9.73 13.62 -16.90
N PRO A 82 10.44 12.49 -17.09
CA PRO A 82 10.85 11.69 -15.94
C PRO A 82 11.82 12.48 -15.06
N VAL A 83 11.57 12.53 -13.75
CA VAL A 83 12.44 13.20 -12.76
C VAL A 83 12.82 12.22 -11.67
N SER A 84 14.03 12.36 -11.15
CA SER A 84 14.51 11.64 -9.97
C SER A 84 14.78 12.62 -8.84
N ARG A 85 14.62 12.19 -7.59
CA ARG A 85 14.83 13.02 -6.41
C ARG A 85 15.85 12.39 -5.48
N THR A 86 16.69 13.22 -4.88
CA THR A 86 17.65 12.80 -3.85
C THR A 86 17.44 13.64 -2.61
N VAL A 87 17.56 13.01 -1.44
CA VAL A 87 17.35 13.62 -0.12
C VAL A 87 18.65 13.67 0.67
N PHE A 88 18.76 14.65 1.56
CA PHE A 88 19.92 14.86 2.43
C PHE A 88 19.46 14.79 3.88
N LEU A 89 19.69 13.64 4.52
CA LEU A 89 19.22 13.37 5.88
C LEU A 89 19.99 14.19 6.91
N GLU A 90 21.26 14.49 6.63
CA GLU A 90 22.15 15.31 7.43
C GLU A 90 21.69 16.76 7.58
N ASN A 91 20.83 17.24 6.67
CA ASN A 91 20.29 18.60 6.70
C ASN A 91 18.94 18.69 7.43
N LEU A 92 18.37 17.56 7.86
CA LEU A 92 17.14 17.56 8.66
C LEU A 92 17.40 18.22 10.03
N PRO A 93 16.35 18.80 10.63
CA PRO A 93 16.47 19.28 11.99
C PRO A 93 16.72 18.11 12.96
N GLU A 94 17.22 18.45 14.14
CA GLU A 94 17.42 17.53 15.25
C GLU A 94 16.12 16.81 15.64
N ASP A 95 16.27 15.66 16.29
CA ASP A 95 15.18 14.74 16.61
C ASP A 95 14.07 15.38 17.46
N ASP A 96 14.41 16.34 18.32
CA ASP A 96 13.49 17.13 19.16
C ASP A 96 12.60 18.08 18.34
N LYS A 97 13.03 18.49 17.15
CA LYS A 97 12.30 19.39 16.24
C LYS A 97 11.54 18.67 15.13
N LEU A 98 11.76 17.36 14.97
CA LEU A 98 11.00 16.55 14.02
C LEU A 98 9.51 16.48 14.39
N PRO A 99 8.59 16.44 13.42
CA PRO A 99 7.16 16.29 13.69
C PRO A 99 6.80 14.87 14.11
N ALA A 100 5.65 14.67 14.76
CA ALA A 100 5.13 13.32 15.00
C ALA A 100 4.59 12.66 13.73
N ILE A 101 4.61 11.32 13.70
CA ILE A 101 4.07 10.47 12.63
C ILE A 101 3.13 9.41 13.22
N ASP A 102 1.99 9.20 12.57
CA ASP A 102 1.13 8.05 12.82
C ASP A 102 1.33 7.00 11.73
N VAL A 103 1.48 5.74 12.08
CA VAL A 103 1.57 4.63 11.13
C VAL A 103 0.28 3.82 11.19
N PHE A 104 -0.46 3.78 10.10
CA PHE A 104 -1.70 3.04 9.96
C PHE A 104 -1.45 1.72 9.23
N ILE A 105 -1.76 0.62 9.90
CA ILE A 105 -1.71 -0.73 9.35
C ILE A 105 -3.13 -1.28 9.37
N CYS A 106 -3.62 -1.81 8.25
CA CYS A 106 -4.92 -2.45 8.18
C CYS A 106 -4.77 -3.95 7.98
N THR A 107 -5.51 -4.74 8.76
CA THR A 107 -5.68 -6.19 8.57
C THR A 107 -7.16 -6.53 8.49
N VAL A 108 -7.51 -7.57 7.74
CA VAL A 108 -8.88 -7.99 7.48
C VAL A 108 -9.29 -9.19 8.31
N ASP A 109 -8.50 -10.27 8.30
CA ASP A 109 -8.86 -11.52 8.98
C ASP A 109 -7.62 -12.41 9.17
N PRO A 110 -7.40 -12.99 10.36
CA PRO A 110 -6.24 -13.85 10.64
C PRO A 110 -6.09 -15.07 9.73
N ASN A 111 -7.18 -15.62 9.16
CA ASN A 111 -7.08 -16.77 8.27
C ASN A 111 -6.54 -16.38 6.89
N LYS A 112 -6.78 -15.14 6.47
CA LYS A 112 -6.30 -14.61 5.18
C LYS A 112 -4.94 -13.92 5.33
N GLU A 113 -4.75 -13.25 6.45
CA GLU A 113 -3.58 -12.44 6.78
C GLU A 113 -3.06 -12.93 8.14
N PRO A 114 -2.19 -13.96 8.15
CA PRO A 114 -1.75 -14.60 9.38
C PRO A 114 -1.20 -13.60 10.39
N THR A 115 -1.66 -13.67 11.64
CA THR A 115 -1.33 -12.70 12.69
C THR A 115 0.17 -12.48 12.85
N VAL A 116 0.98 -13.54 12.78
CA VAL A 116 2.46 -13.43 12.85
C VAL A 116 3.00 -12.55 11.72
N GLY A 117 2.48 -12.65 10.51
CA GLY A 117 2.87 -11.80 9.38
C GLY A 117 2.50 -10.34 9.62
N VAL A 118 1.28 -10.07 10.09
CA VAL A 118 0.82 -8.73 10.46
C VAL A 118 1.71 -8.12 11.55
N MET A 119 2.05 -8.90 12.58
CA MET A 119 2.89 -8.43 13.69
C MET A 119 4.34 -8.16 13.26
N ASN A 120 4.87 -8.87 12.27
CA ASN A 120 6.17 -8.54 11.69
C ASN A 120 6.17 -7.15 11.03
N THR A 121 5.07 -6.78 10.37
CA THR A 121 4.87 -5.43 9.82
C THR A 121 4.76 -4.38 10.93
N VAL A 122 4.02 -4.68 12.01
CA VAL A 122 3.94 -3.81 13.21
C VAL A 122 5.33 -3.59 13.82
N LEU A 123 6.08 -4.66 14.08
CA LEU A 123 7.44 -4.59 14.62
C LEU A 123 8.39 -3.82 13.71
N SER A 124 8.24 -3.98 12.40
CA SER A 124 9.02 -3.22 11.42
C SER A 124 8.69 -1.73 11.44
N ALA A 125 7.42 -1.36 11.60
CA ALA A 125 6.99 0.03 11.73
C ALA A 125 7.49 0.66 13.04
N MET A 126 7.47 -0.09 14.14
CA MET A 126 8.00 0.36 15.43
C MET A 126 9.53 0.58 15.41
N ALA A 127 10.23 -0.09 14.50
CA ALA A 127 11.68 -0.02 14.33
C ALA A 127 12.14 0.97 13.26
N LEU A 128 11.26 1.87 12.80
CA LEU A 128 11.67 3.00 11.95
C LEU A 128 12.77 3.82 12.64
N ASP A 129 13.68 4.37 11.83
CA ASP A 129 14.74 5.28 12.30
C ASP A 129 14.15 6.68 12.52
N TYR A 130 13.33 6.79 13.56
CA TYR A 130 12.59 7.99 13.96
C TYR A 130 12.44 8.02 15.48
N PRO A 131 12.30 9.19 16.11
CA PRO A 131 12.13 9.26 17.57
C PRO A 131 10.90 8.47 18.02
N ALA A 132 11.08 7.66 19.07
CA ALA A 132 10.07 6.71 19.53
C ALA A 132 8.82 7.43 20.06
N GLU A 133 9.02 8.52 20.80
CA GLU A 133 7.96 9.41 21.32
C GLU A 133 7.21 10.18 20.23
N LYS A 134 7.70 10.16 18.99
CA LYS A 134 7.09 10.79 17.83
C LYS A 134 6.54 9.79 16.82
N THR A 135 6.64 8.51 17.13
CA THR A 135 6.13 7.44 16.28
C THR A 135 4.97 6.77 17.01
N HIS A 136 3.82 6.72 16.36
CA HIS A 136 2.62 6.08 16.92
C HIS A 136 2.11 5.06 15.91
N VAL A 137 1.99 3.79 16.30
CA VAL A 137 1.59 2.71 15.40
C VAL A 137 0.17 2.27 15.74
N TYR A 138 -0.73 2.37 14.76
CA TYR A 138 -2.12 1.99 14.83
C TYR A 138 -2.37 0.76 13.96
N LEU A 139 -2.88 -0.31 14.56
CA LEU A 139 -3.37 -1.48 13.84
C LEU A 139 -4.90 -1.45 13.81
N SER A 140 -5.47 -1.32 12.62
CA SER A 140 -6.90 -1.51 12.39
C SER A 140 -7.18 -2.97 12.06
N ASP A 141 -7.90 -3.66 12.94
CA ASP A 141 -8.41 -5.01 12.74
C ASP A 141 -9.86 -4.97 12.28
N ASP A 142 -10.06 -5.15 10.97
CA ASP A 142 -11.38 -5.20 10.37
C ASP A 142 -12.09 -6.54 10.65
N GLY A 143 -11.38 -7.57 11.08
CA GLY A 143 -11.95 -8.88 11.43
C GLY A 143 -12.47 -8.94 12.86
N GLY A 144 -11.93 -8.08 13.73
CA GLY A 144 -12.26 -8.03 15.16
C GLY A 144 -11.84 -9.30 15.90
N ALA A 145 -10.77 -9.96 15.44
CA ALA A 145 -10.38 -11.25 15.97
C ALA A 145 -9.51 -11.10 17.23
N SER A 146 -9.86 -11.81 18.31
CA SER A 146 -9.14 -11.76 19.58
C SER A 146 -7.65 -12.07 19.43
N ILE A 147 -7.31 -13.03 18.56
CA ILE A 147 -5.92 -13.43 18.28
C ILE A 147 -5.07 -12.27 17.73
N THR A 148 -5.66 -11.33 16.99
CA THR A 148 -4.94 -10.15 16.48
C THR A 148 -4.54 -9.23 17.63
N LEU A 149 -5.43 -9.02 18.59
CA LEU A 149 -5.17 -8.22 19.79
C LEU A 149 -4.12 -8.90 20.69
N VAL A 150 -4.22 -10.21 20.89
CA VAL A 150 -3.19 -11.00 21.60
C VAL A 150 -1.84 -10.87 20.89
N GLY A 151 -1.82 -11.02 19.57
CA GLY A 151 -0.63 -10.83 18.75
C GLY A 151 -0.01 -9.44 18.92
N MET A 152 -0.83 -8.40 19.02
CA MET A 152 -0.38 -7.02 19.26
C MET A 152 0.33 -6.85 20.61
N ARG A 153 -0.22 -7.45 21.68
CA ARG A 153 0.40 -7.43 23.01
C ARG A 153 1.72 -8.20 23.02
N GLU A 154 1.76 -9.37 22.40
CA GLU A 154 2.99 -10.16 22.27
C GLU A 154 4.05 -9.46 21.39
N ALA A 155 3.63 -8.76 20.33
CA ALA A 155 4.53 -7.93 19.52
C ALA A 155 5.13 -6.79 20.35
N CYS A 156 4.32 -6.14 21.19
CA CYS A 156 4.81 -5.12 22.14
C CYS A 156 5.87 -5.69 23.10
N ARG A 157 5.65 -6.90 23.64
CA ARG A 157 6.62 -7.60 24.50
C ARG A 157 7.92 -7.90 23.77
N PHE A 158 7.82 -8.52 22.58
CA PHE A 158 8.98 -8.85 21.76
C PHE A 158 9.77 -7.61 21.33
N GLY A 159 9.06 -6.52 21.02
CA GLY A 159 9.62 -5.22 20.65
C GLY A 159 10.64 -4.68 21.66
N ARG A 160 10.50 -4.98 22.95
CA ARG A 160 11.46 -4.56 24.00
C ARG A 160 12.86 -5.10 23.79
N TRP A 161 13.00 -6.25 23.14
CA TRP A 161 14.29 -6.82 22.81
C TRP A 161 14.70 -6.48 21.38
N TRP A 162 13.73 -6.48 20.45
CA TRP A 162 13.99 -6.21 19.03
C TRP A 162 14.42 -4.77 18.75
N LEU A 163 13.75 -3.76 19.31
CA LEU A 163 14.04 -2.35 19.00
C LEU A 163 15.44 -1.93 19.47
N PRO A 164 15.89 -2.22 20.72
CA PRO A 164 17.24 -1.90 21.16
C PRO A 164 18.30 -2.63 20.34
N PHE A 165 18.09 -3.92 20.03
CA PHE A 165 19.01 -4.69 19.17
C PHE A 165 19.16 -4.03 17.79
N CYS A 166 18.03 -3.64 17.19
CA CYS A 166 17.97 -2.91 15.94
C CYS A 166 18.75 -1.58 15.97
N ARG A 167 18.62 -0.80 17.04
CA ARG A 167 19.31 0.49 17.22
C ARG A 167 20.80 0.30 17.51
N LYS A 168 21.16 -0.59 18.44
CA LYS A 168 22.54 -0.88 18.89
C LYS A 168 23.43 -1.30 17.72
N TYR A 169 22.94 -2.17 16.85
CA TYR A 169 23.73 -2.72 15.73
C TYR A 169 23.41 -2.09 14.37
N GLY A 170 22.52 -1.09 14.32
CA GLY A 170 22.16 -0.41 13.07
C GLY A 170 21.60 -1.34 11.99
N ILE A 171 20.82 -2.36 12.39
CA ILE A 171 20.25 -3.37 11.50
C ILE A 171 19.37 -2.70 10.43
N LYS A 172 19.61 -2.93 9.14
CA LYS A 172 18.76 -2.30 8.10
C LYS A 172 17.41 -3.00 8.00
N THR A 173 17.41 -4.32 8.05
CA THR A 173 16.20 -5.14 7.90
C THR A 173 15.36 -5.11 9.19
N ARG A 174 14.34 -4.25 9.24
CA ARG A 174 13.53 -4.02 10.45
C ARG A 174 12.45 -5.06 10.71
N CYS A 175 12.08 -5.84 9.70
CA CYS A 175 11.16 -6.97 9.83
C CYS A 175 11.92 -8.19 10.36
N PRO A 176 11.57 -8.73 11.55
CA PRO A 176 12.25 -9.89 12.14
C PRO A 176 12.21 -11.11 11.23
N GLN A 177 11.05 -11.44 10.65
CA GLN A 177 10.92 -12.58 9.72
C GLN A 177 11.88 -12.47 8.54
N ALA A 178 11.99 -11.29 7.94
CA ALA A 178 12.90 -11.05 6.82
C ALA A 178 14.36 -11.09 7.27
N TYR A 179 14.68 -10.52 8.44
CA TYR A 179 16.03 -10.51 8.99
C TYR A 179 16.57 -11.92 9.33
N PHE A 180 15.72 -12.76 9.92
CA PHE A 180 16.09 -14.14 10.27
C PHE A 180 15.93 -15.13 9.11
N SER A 181 15.38 -14.70 7.97
CA SER A 181 15.34 -15.52 6.76
C SER A 181 16.72 -15.66 6.12
N ASP A 182 16.98 -16.79 5.45
CA ASP A 182 18.26 -17.05 4.80
C ASP A 182 18.55 -16.12 3.60
N ALA A 183 17.55 -15.38 3.11
CA ALA A 183 17.60 -14.62 1.86
C ALA A 183 18.31 -13.25 1.93
N ASN A 184 18.60 -12.71 3.11
CA ASN A 184 19.24 -11.38 3.26
C ASN A 184 20.64 -11.48 3.88
N ASP A 185 21.67 -11.28 3.06
CA ASP A 185 23.10 -11.31 3.48
C ASP A 185 23.68 -9.93 3.82
N GLU A 186 22.99 -8.83 3.51
CA GLU A 186 23.54 -7.47 3.67
C GLU A 186 23.90 -7.12 5.13
N ASP A 187 23.10 -7.59 6.10
CA ASP A 187 23.31 -7.32 7.52
C ASP A 187 24.19 -8.40 8.21
N LYS A 188 24.33 -9.60 7.61
CA LYS A 188 25.05 -10.75 8.22
C LYS A 188 26.57 -10.57 8.23
N HIS A 189 27.13 -9.87 7.24
CA HIS A 189 28.59 -9.70 7.10
C HIS A 189 29.15 -8.48 7.82
N ARG A 190 28.30 -7.58 8.32
CA ARG A 190 28.75 -6.29 8.87
C ARG A 190 29.29 -6.40 10.30
N TRP A 191 28.89 -7.45 11.03
CA TRP A 191 29.24 -7.59 12.44
C TRP A 191 29.66 -9.02 12.78
N SER A 192 30.96 -9.23 12.97
CA SER A 192 31.55 -10.53 13.35
C SER A 192 31.97 -10.58 14.81
N SER A 193 31.52 -9.65 15.66
CA SER A 193 31.83 -9.69 17.09
C SER A 193 31.11 -10.87 17.76
N LYS A 194 31.80 -11.55 18.68
CA LYS A 194 31.22 -12.68 19.44
C LYS A 194 29.98 -12.26 20.24
N GLU A 195 29.98 -11.02 20.73
CA GLU A 195 28.85 -10.42 21.46
C GLU A 195 27.59 -10.32 20.58
N PHE A 196 27.73 -9.81 19.35
CA PHE A 196 26.61 -9.71 18.43
C PHE A 196 26.04 -11.07 18.05
N ILE A 197 26.90 -12.06 17.80
CA ILE A 197 26.45 -13.42 17.48
C ILE A 197 25.65 -14.01 18.65
N ALA A 198 26.16 -13.86 19.89
CA ALA A 198 25.46 -14.34 21.08
C ALA A 198 24.11 -13.62 21.29
N GLU A 199 24.08 -12.29 21.20
CA GLU A 199 22.83 -11.53 21.31
C GLU A 199 21.84 -11.88 20.20
N ARG A 200 22.31 -12.01 18.96
CA ARG A 200 21.47 -12.38 17.81
C ARG A 200 20.79 -13.73 18.02
N GLU A 201 21.49 -14.74 18.53
CA GLU A 201 20.89 -16.04 18.81
C GLU A 201 19.86 -15.96 19.94
N ILE A 202 20.12 -15.16 20.99
CA ILE A 202 19.14 -14.92 22.06
C ILE A 202 17.87 -14.24 21.52
N ILE A 203 18.02 -13.24 20.64
CA ILE A 203 16.87 -12.56 20.01
C ILE A 203 16.13 -13.52 19.08
N LYS A 204 16.84 -14.39 18.35
CA LYS A 204 16.24 -15.41 17.48
C LYS A 204 15.37 -16.38 18.29
N GLU A 205 15.88 -16.90 19.41
CA GLU A 205 15.11 -17.79 20.29
C GLU A 205 13.85 -17.08 20.84
N LYS A 206 13.97 -15.80 21.22
CA LYS A 206 12.81 -14.99 21.65
C LYS A 206 11.80 -14.78 20.53
N TYR A 207 12.26 -14.60 19.30
CA TYR A 207 11.40 -14.47 18.12
C TYR A 207 10.64 -15.76 17.83
N GLU A 208 11.31 -16.92 17.89
CA GLU A 208 10.68 -18.23 17.71
C GLU A 208 9.61 -18.49 18.80
N LYS A 209 9.89 -18.15 20.07
CA LYS A 209 8.91 -18.21 21.16
C LYS A 209 7.71 -17.29 20.91
N PHE A 210 7.95 -16.07 20.44
CA PHE A 210 6.89 -15.13 20.07
C PHE A 210 5.97 -15.71 18.99
N GLN A 211 6.54 -16.33 17.95
CA GLN A 211 5.75 -16.98 16.90
C GLN A 211 4.95 -18.16 17.45
N GLU A 212 5.58 -18.99 18.29
CA GLU A 212 4.96 -20.15 18.92
C GLU A 212 3.78 -19.78 19.82
N VAL A 213 3.88 -18.70 20.60
CA VAL A 213 2.79 -18.19 21.45
C VAL A 213 1.58 -17.84 20.58
N ILE A 214 1.76 -17.04 19.53
CA ILE A 214 0.66 -16.66 18.63
C ILE A 214 0.07 -17.87 17.91
N GLN A 215 0.89 -18.86 17.55
CA GLN A 215 0.42 -20.07 16.86
C GLN A 215 -0.29 -21.06 17.79
N ARG A 216 0.01 -21.05 19.11
CA ARG A 216 -0.63 -21.89 20.13
C ARG A 216 -1.86 -21.27 20.78
N SER A 217 -1.94 -19.94 20.81
CA SER A 217 -3.12 -19.20 21.28
C SER A 217 -4.46 -19.62 20.66
N PRO A 218 -4.56 -20.09 19.39
CA PRO A 218 -5.82 -20.59 18.85
C PRO A 218 -6.42 -21.74 19.67
N GLU A 219 -5.62 -22.52 20.40
CA GLU A 219 -6.10 -23.70 21.15
C GLU A 219 -6.57 -23.38 22.58
N LYS A 220 -6.16 -22.23 23.16
CA LYS A 220 -6.47 -21.89 24.56
C LYS A 220 -7.73 -21.04 24.73
N ASP A 221 -8.09 -20.21 23.75
CA ASP A 221 -9.28 -19.35 23.83
C ASP A 221 -10.59 -20.10 23.53
N PHE A 222 -10.57 -21.42 23.24
CA PHE A 222 -11.78 -22.22 23.05
C PHE A 222 -12.53 -22.58 24.35
N LEU A 223 -12.02 -22.21 25.53
CA LEU A 223 -12.60 -22.66 26.81
C LEU A 223 -13.22 -21.58 27.70
N GLU A 224 -13.04 -20.28 27.44
CA GLU A 224 -13.74 -19.25 28.21
C GLU A 224 -14.25 -18.13 27.29
N GLU A 225 -15.59 -18.10 27.14
CA GLU A 225 -16.44 -17.16 26.40
C GLU A 225 -16.74 -17.46 24.92
N PRO A 226 -17.91 -18.08 24.60
CA PRO A 226 -18.41 -18.19 23.24
C PRO A 226 -19.07 -16.88 22.84
N SER A 227 -18.31 -15.79 22.67
CA SER A 227 -18.76 -14.79 21.70
C SER A 227 -18.26 -15.26 20.35
N THR A 228 -19.13 -15.94 19.62
CA THR A 228 -19.09 -15.96 18.16
C THR A 228 -19.20 -14.49 17.71
N SER A 229 -18.11 -13.72 17.80
CA SER A 229 -18.07 -12.36 17.30
C SER A 229 -18.17 -12.47 15.79
N ASN A 230 -19.38 -12.25 15.28
CA ASN A 230 -19.60 -12.17 13.87
C ASN A 230 -18.70 -11.05 13.36
N SER A 231 -17.73 -11.32 12.48
CA SER A 231 -16.84 -10.29 11.93
C SER A 231 -17.58 -9.18 11.17
N ARG A 232 -18.90 -9.35 10.98
CA ARG A 232 -19.81 -8.37 10.40
C ARG A 232 -20.66 -7.61 11.43
N ASP A 233 -20.67 -8.03 12.69
CA ASP A 233 -21.48 -7.44 13.75
C ASP A 233 -20.79 -7.56 15.11
N HIS A 234 -20.11 -6.50 15.52
CA HIS A 234 -19.38 -6.43 16.78
C HIS A 234 -19.17 -4.97 17.21
N PRO A 235 -19.06 -4.68 18.52
CA PRO A 235 -18.81 -3.34 19.02
C PRO A 235 -17.39 -2.85 18.67
N ALA A 236 -17.17 -1.54 18.79
CA ALA A 236 -15.83 -0.97 18.68
C ALA A 236 -14.95 -1.35 19.90
N VAL A 237 -13.74 -1.83 19.62
CA VAL A 237 -12.70 -2.15 20.60
C VAL A 237 -11.49 -1.28 20.31
N ILE A 238 -11.07 -0.47 21.28
CA ILE A 238 -9.88 0.37 21.17
C ILE A 238 -9.03 0.10 22.41
N GLU A 239 -7.77 -0.23 22.20
CA GLU A 239 -6.83 -0.50 23.29
C GLU A 239 -5.49 0.16 23.00
N VAL A 240 -5.05 1.02 23.93
CA VAL A 240 -3.68 1.55 23.92
C VAL A 240 -2.82 0.54 24.66
N ILE A 241 -1.91 -0.12 23.93
CA ILE A 241 -1.08 -1.20 24.46
C ILE A 241 0.06 -0.59 25.27
N ASN A 242 -0.22 -0.35 26.55
CA ASN A 242 0.76 0.09 27.54
C ASN A 242 0.95 -1.03 28.57
N GLU A 243 1.79 -2.01 28.28
CA GLU A 243 2.15 -2.98 29.33
C GLU A 243 3.13 -2.36 30.32
N SER A 244 2.66 -1.54 31.26
CA SER A 244 3.36 -1.30 32.50
C SER A 244 3.27 -2.56 33.38
N CYS A 245 4.11 -3.56 33.10
CA CYS A 245 4.35 -4.66 34.02
C CYS A 245 5.86 -4.81 34.18
N SER A 246 6.36 -4.17 35.22
CA SER A 246 7.61 -4.49 35.88
C SER A 246 7.65 -5.99 36.17
N GLU A 247 8.55 -6.70 35.52
CA GLU A 247 9.26 -7.82 36.15
C GLU A 247 10.49 -8.13 35.29
N THR A 248 11.65 -7.75 35.83
CA THR A 248 13.00 -8.17 35.41
C THR A 248 13.51 -7.70 34.04
N MET A 249 13.92 -6.43 33.92
CA MET A 249 15.22 -6.04 33.35
C MET A 249 15.58 -4.65 33.91
N GLY A 250 16.87 -4.44 34.19
CA GLY A 250 17.41 -3.26 34.87
C GLY A 250 17.21 -1.93 34.12
N GLU A 251 17.51 -0.86 34.85
CA GLU A 251 17.42 0.56 34.52
C GLU A 251 18.03 0.93 33.15
N ASP A 252 17.21 0.83 32.11
CA ASP A 252 17.18 1.70 30.93
C ASP A 252 15.78 1.52 30.34
N GLN A 253 14.86 2.47 30.58
CA GLN A 253 13.50 2.38 30.05
C GLN A 253 13.58 2.42 28.52
N VAL A 254 13.46 1.25 27.88
CA VAL A 254 13.43 1.16 26.42
C VAL A 254 12.28 2.01 25.90
N GLN A 255 12.62 3.11 25.23
CA GLN A 255 11.63 4.02 24.68
C GLN A 255 10.96 3.34 23.47
N MET A 256 9.69 3.01 23.66
CA MET A 256 8.83 2.32 22.69
C MET A 256 7.85 3.31 22.05
N PRO A 257 7.59 3.19 20.74
CA PRO A 257 6.47 3.88 20.09
C PRO A 257 5.13 3.57 20.75
N LEU A 258 4.21 4.53 20.73
CA LEU A 258 2.82 4.30 21.16
C LEU A 258 2.18 3.26 20.25
N LEU A 259 1.47 2.30 20.84
CA LEU A 259 0.84 1.22 20.11
C LEU A 259 -0.66 1.20 20.39
N VAL A 260 -1.48 1.29 19.34
CA VAL A 260 -2.94 1.37 19.47
C VAL A 260 -3.60 0.31 18.59
N TYR A 261 -4.34 -0.59 19.22
CA TYR A 261 -5.23 -1.52 18.54
C TYR A 261 -6.60 -0.86 18.35
N VAL A 262 -7.14 -0.95 17.14
CA VAL A 262 -8.46 -0.44 16.78
C VAL A 262 -9.23 -1.51 16.02
N SER A 263 -10.31 -2.01 16.60
CA SER A 263 -11.36 -2.69 15.86
C SER A 263 -12.59 -1.78 15.89
N ARG A 264 -12.99 -1.30 14.72
CA ARG A 264 -14.15 -0.41 14.61
C ARG A 264 -15.45 -1.19 14.77
N GLU A 265 -16.51 -0.49 15.15
CA GLU A 265 -17.82 -1.12 15.21
C GLU A 265 -18.27 -1.54 13.81
N LYS A 266 -18.83 -2.74 13.72
CA LYS A 266 -19.50 -3.23 12.52
C LYS A 266 -20.91 -3.64 12.88
N SER A 267 -21.83 -3.39 11.95
CA SER A 267 -23.23 -3.81 12.05
C SER A 267 -23.75 -4.17 10.67
N HIS A 268 -24.66 -5.14 10.58
CA HIS A 268 -25.28 -5.56 9.31
C HIS A 268 -26.06 -4.45 8.62
N SER A 269 -26.53 -3.46 9.37
CA SER A 269 -27.36 -2.35 8.86
C SER A 269 -26.56 -1.23 8.20
N HIS A 270 -25.25 -1.14 8.42
CA HIS A 270 -24.42 -0.04 7.96
C HIS A 270 -23.29 -0.51 7.03
N PRO A 271 -23.11 0.12 5.85
CA PRO A 271 -22.01 -0.22 4.96
C PRO A 271 -20.67 0.20 5.58
N HIS A 272 -19.76 -0.75 5.79
CA HIS A 272 -18.48 -0.49 6.44
C HIS A 272 -17.38 -0.01 5.48
N HIS A 273 -17.59 0.04 4.17
CA HIS A 273 -16.62 0.60 3.20
C HIS A 273 -15.19 0.00 3.24
N PHE A 274 -15.04 -1.25 3.68
CA PHE A 274 -13.76 -2.00 3.71
C PHE A 274 -12.59 -1.14 4.24
N LYS A 275 -11.43 -1.17 3.56
CA LYS A 275 -10.21 -0.43 3.93
C LYS A 275 -10.42 1.09 3.99
N ALA A 276 -11.27 1.67 3.16
CA ALA A 276 -11.52 3.11 3.19
C ALA A 276 -12.18 3.54 4.51
N GLY A 277 -13.21 2.80 4.94
CA GLY A 277 -13.84 3.06 6.24
C GLY A 277 -12.92 2.77 7.42
N ALA A 278 -12.04 1.76 7.32
CA ALA A 278 -11.04 1.47 8.34
C ALA A 278 -10.02 2.63 8.50
N LEU A 279 -9.50 3.15 7.38
CA LEU A 279 -8.60 4.31 7.38
C LEU A 279 -9.29 5.59 7.87
N ASN A 280 -10.56 5.80 7.52
CA ASN A 280 -11.33 6.94 8.03
C ASN A 280 -11.53 6.85 9.55
N ALA A 281 -11.86 5.67 10.07
CA ALA A 281 -11.96 5.45 11.52
C ALA A 281 -10.63 5.68 12.23
N LEU A 282 -9.52 5.15 11.68
CA LEU A 282 -8.17 5.43 12.19
C LEU A 282 -7.84 6.91 12.17
N LEU A 283 -8.18 7.64 11.11
CA LEU A 283 -7.91 9.08 10.99
C LEU A 283 -8.62 9.88 12.09
N ARG A 284 -9.86 9.52 12.44
CA ARG A 284 -10.61 10.13 13.55
C ARG A 284 -10.02 9.76 14.91
N VAL A 285 -9.82 8.46 15.18
CA VAL A 285 -9.31 7.96 16.46
C VAL A 285 -7.90 8.52 16.74
N SER A 286 -7.00 8.46 15.77
CA SER A 286 -5.66 9.04 15.89
C SER A 286 -5.68 10.56 16.05
N GLY A 287 -6.64 11.26 15.42
CA GLY A 287 -6.84 12.70 15.59
C GLY A 287 -7.17 13.12 17.02
N LEU A 288 -7.68 12.19 17.83
CA LEU A 288 -7.93 12.41 19.26
C LEU A 288 -6.78 11.91 20.15
N ILE A 289 -6.10 10.82 19.76
CA ILE A 289 -5.03 10.19 20.57
C ILE A 289 -3.67 10.88 20.40
N SER A 290 -3.13 10.90 19.19
CA SER A 290 -1.77 11.40 18.90
C SER A 290 -1.78 12.73 18.15
N ASN A 291 -2.79 12.92 17.29
CA ASN A 291 -2.97 14.05 16.39
C ASN A 291 -1.70 14.40 15.59
N SER A 292 -1.00 13.38 15.07
CA SER A 292 0.26 13.60 14.34
C SER A 292 0.01 14.29 12.99
N PRO A 293 0.81 15.30 12.61
CA PRO A 293 0.62 16.02 11.35
C PRO A 293 0.90 15.17 10.09
N TYR A 294 1.57 14.03 10.23
CA TYR A 294 1.88 13.13 9.12
C TYR A 294 1.42 11.70 9.42
N ILE A 295 0.97 11.01 8.37
CA ILE A 295 0.41 9.66 8.45
C ILE A 295 1.12 8.77 7.42
N LEU A 296 1.72 7.68 7.86
CA LEU A 296 2.20 6.59 7.03
C LEU A 296 1.10 5.53 6.89
N VAL A 297 0.66 5.23 5.67
CA VAL A 297 -0.28 4.12 5.42
C VAL A 297 0.46 2.90 4.90
N LEU A 298 0.29 1.77 5.57
CA LEU A 298 0.85 0.46 5.22
C LEU A 298 -0.24 -0.61 5.11
N ASP A 299 -0.07 -1.51 4.15
CA ASP A 299 -0.74 -2.81 4.14
C ASP A 299 -0.06 -3.76 5.15
N CYS A 300 -0.79 -4.76 5.63
CA CYS A 300 -0.28 -5.69 6.64
C CYS A 300 0.87 -6.60 6.16
N ASP A 301 1.08 -6.70 4.84
CA ASP A 301 2.16 -7.42 4.19
C ASP A 301 3.33 -6.52 3.73
N MET A 302 3.28 -5.23 4.06
CA MET A 302 4.27 -4.23 3.64
C MET A 302 5.11 -3.74 4.83
N TYR A 303 6.30 -4.31 4.99
CA TYR A 303 7.25 -3.88 6.01
C TYR A 303 8.32 -2.92 5.45
N CYS A 304 9.03 -2.24 6.34
CA CYS A 304 10.01 -1.21 5.98
C CYS A 304 11.33 -1.83 5.50
N ASN A 305 11.63 -1.65 4.20
CA ASN A 305 12.91 -2.05 3.62
C ASN A 305 14.09 -1.18 4.08
N GLY A 306 13.86 0.13 4.23
CA GLY A 306 14.84 1.09 4.68
C GLY A 306 14.35 1.79 5.95
N PRO A 307 15.08 1.72 7.07
CA PRO A 307 14.59 2.28 8.32
C PRO A 307 14.49 3.80 8.29
N SER A 308 15.27 4.47 7.45
CA SER A 308 15.27 5.93 7.30
C SER A 308 14.12 6.48 6.44
N SER A 309 13.18 5.65 5.98
CA SER A 309 12.10 6.09 5.08
C SER A 309 11.28 7.28 5.63
N ALA A 310 11.03 7.30 6.94
CA ALA A 310 10.33 8.40 7.61
C ALA A 310 11.11 9.72 7.50
N ARG A 311 12.41 9.70 7.84
CA ARG A 311 13.29 10.87 7.69
C ARG A 311 13.39 11.32 6.24
N GLN A 312 13.51 10.39 5.29
CA GLN A 312 13.52 10.71 3.86
C GLN A 312 12.23 11.41 3.41
N ALA A 313 11.06 10.99 3.89
CA ALA A 313 9.81 11.67 3.62
C ALA A 313 9.79 13.09 4.23
N MET A 314 10.33 13.26 5.44
CA MET A 314 10.43 14.56 6.10
C MET A 314 11.30 15.55 5.34
N CYS A 315 12.33 15.11 4.59
CA CYS A 315 13.11 15.99 3.71
C CYS A 315 12.27 16.71 2.64
N PHE A 316 11.11 16.16 2.27
CA PHE A 316 10.18 16.80 1.33
C PHE A 316 9.10 17.60 2.05
N HIS A 317 8.55 17.05 3.14
CA HIS A 317 7.48 17.68 3.91
C HIS A 317 7.94 18.90 4.72
N LEU A 318 9.22 18.96 5.10
CA LEU A 318 9.81 20.09 5.82
C LEU A 318 10.50 21.09 4.89
N ASP A 319 10.57 20.83 3.58
CA ASP A 319 11.11 21.79 2.61
C ASP A 319 10.11 22.94 2.39
N PRO A 320 10.46 24.19 2.77
CA PRO A 320 9.56 25.34 2.63
C PRO A 320 9.10 25.59 1.19
N LYS A 321 9.88 25.16 0.19
CA LYS A 321 9.56 25.37 -1.23
C LYS A 321 8.53 24.38 -1.75
N ILE A 322 8.53 23.15 -1.24
CA ILE A 322 7.70 22.04 -1.77
C ILE A 322 6.51 21.78 -0.86
N SER A 323 6.69 21.86 0.46
CA SER A 323 5.71 21.51 1.48
C SER A 323 4.32 22.14 1.29
N PRO A 324 4.17 23.43 0.95
CA PRO A 324 2.85 24.04 0.79
C PRO A 324 2.01 23.42 -0.34
N SER A 325 2.66 22.80 -1.33
CA SER A 325 2.01 22.14 -2.47
C SER A 325 2.03 20.61 -2.39
N LEU A 326 2.63 20.06 -1.33
CA LEU A 326 2.85 18.63 -1.17
C LEU A 326 1.82 18.03 -0.22
N ALA A 327 0.98 17.14 -0.77
CA ALA A 327 0.04 16.36 0.03
C ALA A 327 0.69 15.07 0.57
N SER A 328 1.48 14.37 -0.25
CA SER A 328 2.00 13.05 0.11
C SER A 328 3.29 12.69 -0.61
N VAL A 329 4.13 11.89 0.05
CA VAL A 329 5.34 11.28 -0.50
C VAL A 329 5.11 9.77 -0.62
N PHE A 330 5.27 9.22 -1.83
CA PHE A 330 5.10 7.79 -2.09
C PHE A 330 6.44 7.09 -2.25
N PHE A 331 6.54 5.88 -1.71
CA PHE A 331 7.64 4.96 -1.95
C PHE A 331 7.16 3.81 -2.85
N PRO A 332 7.99 3.36 -3.81
CA PRO A 332 7.63 2.24 -4.67
C PRO A 332 7.49 0.96 -3.84
N GLN A 333 6.52 0.12 -4.20
CA GLN A 333 6.35 -1.19 -3.59
C GLN A 333 7.43 -2.12 -4.12
N LYS A 334 8.02 -2.91 -3.23
CA LYS A 334 8.97 -3.97 -3.59
C LYS A 334 8.40 -5.29 -3.11
N PHE A 335 8.15 -6.20 -4.04
CA PHE A 335 7.66 -7.53 -3.73
C PHE A 335 8.83 -8.50 -3.51
N HIS A 336 8.54 -9.59 -2.84
CA HIS A 336 9.53 -10.55 -2.33
C HIS A 336 9.18 -11.92 -2.91
N ASN A 337 10.11 -12.88 -2.82
CA ASN A 337 9.91 -14.24 -3.33
C ASN A 337 9.60 -14.28 -4.83
N ILE A 338 10.16 -13.34 -5.58
CA ILE A 338 10.02 -13.27 -7.02
C ILE A 338 11.05 -14.21 -7.64
N SER A 339 10.64 -15.01 -8.63
CA SER A 339 11.57 -15.84 -9.39
C SER A 339 12.54 -14.96 -10.18
N ASP A 340 13.80 -15.38 -10.30
CA ASP A 340 14.81 -14.69 -11.11
C ASP A 340 14.38 -14.44 -12.56
N ASN A 341 13.52 -15.30 -13.11
CA ASN A 341 12.98 -15.14 -14.46
C ASN A 341 11.82 -14.14 -14.54
N ASP A 342 11.14 -13.89 -13.42
CA ASP A 342 9.95 -13.05 -13.24
C ASP A 342 9.07 -12.89 -14.50
N ILE A 343 8.65 -14.02 -15.07
CA ILE A 343 7.90 -14.06 -16.34
C ILE A 343 6.54 -13.34 -16.26
N TYR A 344 6.04 -13.09 -15.05
CA TYR A 344 4.78 -12.41 -14.79
C TYR A 344 4.94 -10.90 -14.52
N ASP A 345 6.18 -10.37 -14.55
CA ASP A 345 6.49 -8.99 -14.12
C ASP A 345 5.86 -8.66 -12.75
N SER A 346 6.05 -9.56 -11.78
CA SER A 346 5.52 -9.45 -10.42
C SER A 346 6.12 -8.26 -9.68
N GLU A 347 7.30 -7.79 -10.10
CA GLU A 347 7.89 -6.52 -9.65
C GLU A 347 7.11 -5.29 -10.12
N ILE A 348 6.24 -5.44 -11.13
CA ILE A 348 5.47 -4.35 -11.73
C ILE A 348 6.41 -3.23 -12.21
N ARG A 349 7.50 -3.62 -12.90
CA ARG A 349 8.63 -2.72 -13.18
C ARG A 349 8.20 -1.50 -13.94
N GLN A 350 7.33 -1.65 -14.93
CA GLN A 350 6.86 -0.52 -15.74
C GLN A 350 6.23 0.59 -14.90
N ILE A 351 5.48 0.24 -13.84
CA ILE A 351 4.80 1.24 -13.02
C ILE A 351 5.81 2.01 -12.18
N PHE A 352 6.64 1.31 -11.41
CA PHE A 352 7.52 1.94 -10.42
C PHE A 352 8.79 2.54 -11.03
N THR A 353 9.31 1.99 -12.13
CA THR A 353 10.56 2.47 -12.75
C THR A 353 10.35 3.53 -13.84
N LEU A 354 9.16 3.58 -14.44
CA LEU A 354 8.89 4.47 -15.57
C LEU A 354 7.69 5.39 -15.32
N ASN A 355 6.51 4.83 -15.04
CA ASN A 355 5.30 5.65 -14.93
C ASN A 355 5.37 6.63 -13.75
N TRP A 356 5.93 6.21 -12.62
CA TRP A 356 6.03 7.05 -11.42
C TRP A 356 7.02 8.20 -11.58
N TYR A 357 8.22 7.93 -12.10
CA TYR A 357 9.22 8.97 -12.41
C TYR A 357 8.65 10.01 -13.38
N GLY A 358 7.91 9.55 -14.39
CA GLY A 358 7.17 10.39 -15.32
C GLY A 358 6.10 11.26 -14.68
N SER A 359 5.29 10.64 -13.82
CA SER A 359 4.19 11.31 -13.13
C SER A 359 4.71 12.34 -12.12
N ASP A 360 5.82 12.06 -11.44
CA ASP A 360 6.48 13.00 -10.51
C ASP A 360 6.94 14.28 -11.22
N GLY A 361 7.45 14.19 -12.45
CA GLY A 361 7.83 15.38 -13.22
C GLY A 361 6.65 16.24 -13.69
N LEU A 362 5.44 15.70 -13.59
CA LEU A 362 4.18 16.41 -13.84
C LEU A 362 3.59 16.92 -12.52
N ARG A 363 2.92 16.06 -11.74
CA ARG A 363 2.20 16.43 -10.51
C ARG A 363 2.26 15.36 -9.40
N GLY A 364 3.17 14.39 -9.50
CA GLY A 364 3.26 13.28 -8.56
C GLY A 364 2.61 11.99 -9.09
N PRO A 365 2.96 10.82 -8.51
CA PRO A 365 2.37 9.54 -8.84
C PRO A 365 0.92 9.43 -8.35
N ILE A 366 0.21 8.43 -8.87
CA ILE A 366 -1.15 8.09 -8.44
C ILE A 366 -1.08 7.31 -7.13
N TRP A 367 -2.07 7.50 -6.26
CA TRP A 367 -2.21 6.77 -5.01
C TRP A 367 -2.26 5.24 -5.24
N SER A 368 -1.40 4.51 -4.54
CA SER A 368 -1.19 3.06 -4.71
C SER A 368 -1.65 2.20 -3.53
N GLY A 369 -2.31 2.79 -2.53
CA GLY A 369 -2.91 2.06 -1.41
C GLY A 369 -2.04 1.86 -0.18
N THR A 370 -0.71 1.99 -0.30
CA THR A 370 0.28 1.72 0.76
C THR A 370 1.58 2.50 0.49
N ASN A 371 2.54 2.44 1.41
CA ASN A 371 3.88 3.02 1.34
C ASN A 371 3.87 4.53 1.07
N CYS A 372 2.96 5.26 1.73
CA CYS A 372 2.80 6.69 1.52
C CYS A 372 2.76 7.47 2.84
N TYR A 373 3.55 8.55 2.89
CA TYR A 373 3.58 9.51 3.98
C TYR A 373 2.76 10.73 3.57
N ILE A 374 1.60 10.89 4.20
CA ILE A 374 0.58 11.86 3.85
C ILE A 374 0.58 12.96 4.90
N LYS A 375 0.41 14.19 4.48
CA LYS A 375 0.17 15.29 5.39
C LYS A 375 -1.30 15.27 5.83
N ARG A 376 -1.55 15.15 7.13
CA ARG A 376 -2.89 14.99 7.72
C ARG A 376 -3.85 16.09 7.25
N GLU A 377 -3.40 17.34 7.23
CA GLU A 377 -4.22 18.49 6.78
C GLU A 377 -4.77 18.30 5.36
N SER A 378 -4.04 17.61 4.48
CA SER A 378 -4.47 17.36 3.10
C SER A 378 -5.63 16.38 2.99
N LEU A 379 -5.89 15.57 4.03
CA LEU A 379 -7.02 14.64 4.08
C LEU A 379 -8.32 15.31 4.53
N TYR A 380 -8.22 16.45 5.22
CA TYR A 380 -9.36 17.22 5.70
C TYR A 380 -9.92 18.19 4.65
N GLY A 381 -9.15 18.45 3.58
CA GLY A 381 -9.57 19.31 2.46
C GLY A 381 -9.68 20.78 2.85
N ASP A 382 -10.44 21.54 2.04
CA ASP A 382 -10.64 22.99 2.24
C ASP A 382 -11.57 23.32 3.41
N SER A 383 -12.14 22.32 4.08
CA SER A 383 -13.15 22.48 5.15
C SER A 383 -12.59 23.10 6.44
N LEU A 384 -11.27 23.22 6.57
CA LEU A 384 -10.57 23.79 7.73
C LEU A 384 -10.20 25.28 7.56
N GLN A 385 -10.80 26.02 6.64
CA GLN A 385 -10.51 27.45 6.48
C GLN A 385 -10.75 28.24 7.78
N GLU A 386 -9.85 29.18 8.08
CA GLU A 386 -9.96 30.07 9.23
C GLU A 386 -11.27 30.87 9.15
N GLY A 387 -12.18 30.61 10.09
CA GLY A 387 -13.48 31.29 10.18
C GLY A 387 -14.70 30.39 9.95
N SER A 388 -14.54 29.10 9.64
CA SER A 388 -15.68 28.18 9.47
C SER A 388 -16.57 28.11 10.71
N GLU A 389 -17.88 28.20 10.49
CA GLU A 389 -18.88 28.09 11.56
C GLU A 389 -18.91 26.67 12.15
N LEU A 390 -19.22 26.54 13.45
CA LEU A 390 -19.23 25.24 14.14
C LEU A 390 -20.19 24.23 13.48
N GLU A 391 -21.31 24.70 12.94
CA GLU A 391 -22.28 23.83 12.27
C GLU A 391 -21.75 23.28 10.94
N GLU A 392 -20.96 24.06 10.19
CA GLU A 392 -20.29 23.58 8.98
C GLU A 392 -19.22 22.53 9.32
N LEU A 393 -18.45 22.76 10.39
CA LEU A 393 -17.47 21.79 10.88
C LEU A 393 -18.13 20.49 11.35
N LYS A 394 -19.28 20.56 12.03
CA LYS A 394 -20.04 19.36 12.42
C LYS A 394 -20.59 18.59 11.22
N LYS A 395 -21.03 19.30 10.19
CA LYS A 395 -21.46 18.68 8.93
C LYS A 395 -20.29 18.00 8.21
N ALA A 396 -19.11 18.61 8.24
CA ALA A 396 -17.93 18.07 7.58
C ALA A 396 -17.31 16.89 8.34
N PHE A 397 -16.99 17.10 9.62
CA PHE A 397 -16.19 16.18 10.44
C PHE A 397 -16.99 15.30 11.39
N GLY A 398 -18.29 15.57 11.53
CA GLY A 398 -19.19 14.83 12.42
C GLY A 398 -19.46 15.54 13.74
N PRO A 399 -20.32 14.95 14.58
CA PRO A 399 -20.88 15.60 15.75
C PRO A 399 -19.92 15.75 16.95
N SER A 400 -18.75 15.08 16.92
CA SER A 400 -17.79 15.10 18.04
C SER A 400 -17.15 16.49 18.22
N ASN A 401 -17.42 17.13 19.34
CA ASN A 401 -16.78 18.39 19.69
C ASN A 401 -15.29 18.22 20.01
N GLU A 402 -14.88 17.07 20.57
CA GLU A 402 -13.49 16.79 20.91
C GLU A 402 -12.63 16.61 19.66
N LEU A 403 -13.16 15.91 18.65
CA LEU A 403 -12.50 15.83 17.35
C LEU A 403 -12.39 17.23 16.71
N ILE A 404 -13.47 18.03 16.71
CA ILE A 404 -13.42 19.37 16.13
C ILE A 404 -12.41 20.28 16.86
N LYS A 405 -12.26 20.14 18.17
CA LYS A 405 -11.22 20.85 18.94
C LYS A 405 -9.83 20.41 18.53
N SER A 406 -9.60 19.10 18.35
CA SER A 406 -8.27 18.58 17.97
C SER A 406 -7.85 19.00 16.55
N LEU A 407 -8.81 19.28 15.66
CA LEU A 407 -8.51 19.83 14.32
C LEU A 407 -7.89 21.24 14.38
N LYS A 408 -8.15 22.02 15.44
CA LYS A 408 -7.64 23.39 15.59
C LYS A 408 -6.30 23.46 16.32
N ILE A 409 -5.93 22.42 17.07
CA ILE A 409 -4.73 22.39 17.92
C ILE A 409 -3.89 21.17 17.53
N SER A 410 -2.71 21.40 16.94
CA SER A 410 -1.76 20.33 16.65
C SER A 410 -1.01 19.88 17.91
N GLY A 411 -1.00 18.58 18.21
CA GLY A 411 -0.24 17.99 19.31
C GLY A 411 -1.07 17.03 20.19
N ILE A 412 -0.37 16.28 21.04
CA ILE A 412 -0.97 15.36 22.00
C ILE A 412 -1.84 16.17 22.96
N ILE A 413 -3.15 15.91 22.96
CA ILE A 413 -4.03 16.40 24.01
C ILE A 413 -3.72 15.58 25.26
N SER A 414 -2.71 16.01 26.02
CA SER A 414 -2.48 15.54 27.39
C SER A 414 -3.57 16.13 28.29
N GLY A 415 -4.80 15.68 28.09
CA GLY A 415 -5.95 16.01 28.92
C GLY A 415 -6.04 15.03 30.08
N GLY A 416 -5.65 15.48 31.27
CA GLY A 416 -5.88 14.81 32.55
C GLY A 416 -7.36 14.79 32.97
N GLU A 417 -8.24 14.32 32.08
CA GLU A 417 -9.64 14.00 32.38
C GLU A 417 -9.85 12.50 32.22
N SER A 418 -10.54 11.89 33.20
CA SER A 418 -10.75 10.45 33.41
C SER A 418 -10.58 9.58 32.15
N SER A 419 -9.61 8.66 32.16
CA SER A 419 -9.34 7.67 31.09
C SER A 419 -10.62 7.03 30.49
N SER A 420 -11.68 6.89 31.29
CA SER A 420 -12.97 6.37 30.86
C SER A 420 -13.72 7.23 29.84
N THR A 421 -13.79 8.56 30.00
CA THR A 421 -14.51 9.45 29.07
C THR A 421 -13.77 9.57 27.74
N PHE A 422 -12.44 9.64 27.80
CA PHE A 422 -11.59 9.62 26.61
C PHE A 422 -11.74 8.31 25.81
N LEU A 423 -11.77 7.16 26.50
CA LEU A 423 -11.98 5.87 25.85
C LEU A 423 -13.40 5.73 25.26
N GLN A 424 -14.41 6.30 25.90
CA GLN A 424 -15.78 6.33 25.35
C GLN A 424 -15.85 7.18 24.08
N GLU A 425 -15.18 8.35 24.07
CA GLU A 425 -15.15 9.23 22.90
C GLU A 425 -14.44 8.55 21.71
N THR A 426 -13.29 7.92 21.94
CA THR A 426 -12.59 7.17 20.88
C THR A 426 -13.45 6.04 20.30
N LYS A 427 -14.20 5.31 21.15
CA LYS A 427 -15.15 4.29 20.69
C LYS A 427 -16.28 4.90 19.86
N PHE A 428 -16.79 6.06 20.26
CA PHE A 428 -17.80 6.80 19.48
C PHE A 428 -17.28 7.21 18.10
N LEU A 429 -16.03 7.68 17.99
CA LEU A 429 -15.39 8.00 16.70
C LEU A 429 -15.22 6.78 15.78
N ALA A 430 -15.12 5.58 16.36
CA ALA A 430 -15.01 4.31 15.64
C ALA A 430 -16.37 3.61 15.44
N SER A 431 -17.48 4.25 15.80
CA SER A 431 -18.83 3.69 15.63
C SER A 431 -19.24 3.61 14.16
N SER A 432 -20.16 2.69 13.88
CA SER A 432 -20.63 2.41 12.51
C SER A 432 -21.50 3.54 11.95
N THR A 433 -22.11 4.34 12.81
CA THR A 433 -23.04 5.43 12.49
C THR A 433 -22.38 6.81 12.47
N TYR A 434 -21.11 6.93 12.87
CA TYR A 434 -20.45 8.23 13.00
C TYR A 434 -20.45 9.05 11.69
N GLU A 435 -20.33 8.37 10.56
CA GLU A 435 -20.26 9.00 9.22
C GLU A 435 -21.64 9.39 8.66
N ASP A 436 -22.73 9.02 9.35
CA ASP A 436 -24.09 9.31 8.92
C ASP A 436 -24.32 10.82 8.88
N HIS A 437 -24.93 11.27 7.78
CA HIS A 437 -25.21 12.69 7.52
C HIS A 437 -23.98 13.63 7.50
N THR A 438 -22.76 13.10 7.55
CA THR A 438 -21.52 13.88 7.39
C THR A 438 -21.02 13.91 5.93
N THR A 439 -19.98 14.69 5.64
CA THR A 439 -19.32 14.70 4.32
C THR A 439 -18.11 13.76 4.21
N TRP A 440 -17.80 13.00 5.27
CA TRP A 440 -16.76 11.97 5.28
C TRP A 440 -16.84 11.04 4.06
N GLY A 441 -15.74 10.95 3.31
CA GLY A 441 -15.63 10.11 2.11
C GLY A 441 -16.46 10.54 0.90
N LYS A 442 -17.28 11.60 0.98
CA LYS A 442 -18.21 12.02 -0.09
C LYS A 442 -17.61 13.09 -1.01
N GLU A 443 -16.86 14.04 -0.46
CA GLU A 443 -16.31 15.20 -1.21
C GLU A 443 -15.11 14.88 -2.09
N ALA A 444 -14.42 13.76 -1.87
CA ALA A 444 -13.30 13.32 -2.71
C ALA A 444 -13.68 13.03 -4.18
N ARG A 445 -14.99 13.00 -4.49
CA ARG A 445 -15.57 12.88 -5.84
C ARG A 445 -15.58 14.21 -6.61
N SER A 446 -14.45 14.91 -6.72
CA SER A 446 -14.33 16.02 -7.67
C SER A 446 -14.59 15.52 -9.11
N LEU A 447 -15.27 16.33 -9.95
CA LEU A 447 -15.44 16.08 -11.40
C LEU A 447 -14.11 15.79 -12.10
N ARG A 448 -13.01 16.35 -11.61
CA ARG A 448 -11.65 16.10 -12.13
C ARG A 448 -11.16 14.70 -11.78
N ASN A 449 -11.46 14.23 -10.57
CA ASN A 449 -11.16 12.87 -10.12
C ASN A 449 -12.03 11.86 -10.86
N MET A 450 -13.33 12.12 -11.04
CA MET A 450 -14.18 11.28 -11.89
C MET A 450 -13.68 11.23 -13.34
N ARG A 451 -13.16 12.32 -13.91
CA ARG A 451 -12.60 12.34 -15.27
C ARG A 451 -11.30 11.55 -15.36
N ASN A 452 -10.46 11.59 -14.32
CA ASN A 452 -9.24 10.78 -14.23
C ASN A 452 -9.57 9.30 -13.99
N GLU A 453 -10.55 8.99 -13.15
CA GLU A 453 -11.04 7.63 -12.93
C GLU A 453 -11.75 7.09 -14.17
N GLN A 454 -12.56 7.88 -14.89
CA GLN A 454 -13.11 7.49 -16.18
C GLN A 454 -12.03 7.23 -17.22
N ARG A 455 -10.94 8.01 -17.23
CA ARG A 455 -9.79 7.75 -18.11
C ARG A 455 -9.10 6.44 -17.78
N ILE A 456 -8.83 6.17 -16.50
CA ILE A 456 -8.22 4.92 -16.02
C ILE A 456 -9.18 3.74 -16.20
N TRP A 457 -10.48 3.93 -15.94
CA TRP A 457 -11.55 2.97 -16.13
C TRP A 457 -11.71 2.64 -17.61
N MET A 458 -11.67 3.60 -18.53
CA MET A 458 -11.67 3.33 -19.97
C MET A 458 -10.45 2.51 -20.39
N ILE A 459 -9.26 2.85 -19.87
CA ILE A 459 -8.02 2.09 -20.14
C ILE A 459 -8.12 0.65 -19.61
N LYS A 460 -8.68 0.44 -18.42
CA LYS A 460 -8.91 -0.89 -17.84
C LYS A 460 -10.10 -1.64 -18.47
N SER A 461 -11.12 -0.93 -18.94
CA SER A 461 -12.36 -1.51 -19.46
C SER A 461 -12.20 -2.13 -20.84
N VAL A 462 -11.33 -1.56 -21.66
CA VAL A 462 -11.01 -2.10 -22.98
C VAL A 462 -10.31 -3.46 -22.90
N THR A 463 -9.64 -3.79 -21.79
CA THR A 463 -8.92 -5.06 -21.59
C THR A 463 -9.67 -6.01 -20.66
N SER A 464 -9.83 -5.66 -19.37
CA SER A 464 -10.37 -6.57 -18.36
C SER A 464 -11.90 -6.66 -18.35
N HIS A 465 -12.60 -5.56 -18.67
CA HIS A 465 -14.07 -5.57 -18.70
C HIS A 465 -14.61 -6.15 -20.02
N LEU A 466 -13.87 -6.08 -21.13
CA LEU A 466 -14.25 -6.79 -22.35
C LEU A 466 -14.22 -8.31 -22.11
N TYR A 467 -13.16 -8.83 -21.49
CA TYR A 467 -13.07 -10.23 -21.06
C TYR A 467 -14.12 -10.59 -20.00
N GLY A 468 -14.34 -9.74 -18.99
CA GLY A 468 -15.37 -9.96 -17.97
C GLY A 468 -16.81 -9.88 -18.50
N SER A 469 -17.08 -9.01 -19.49
CA SER A 469 -18.39 -8.91 -20.16
C SER A 469 -18.62 -10.08 -21.11
N LEU A 470 -17.59 -10.51 -21.83
CA LEU A 470 -17.62 -11.75 -22.63
C LEU A 470 -17.85 -12.97 -21.72
N ASP A 471 -17.24 -13.02 -20.52
CA ASP A 471 -17.49 -14.08 -19.54
C ASP A 471 -18.95 -14.06 -19.03
N ALA A 472 -19.49 -12.88 -18.71
CA ALA A 472 -20.88 -12.73 -18.28
C ALA A 472 -21.89 -13.10 -19.38
N ILE A 473 -21.62 -12.73 -20.64
CA ILE A 473 -22.46 -13.04 -21.79
C ILE A 473 -22.38 -14.54 -22.13
N THR A 474 -21.19 -15.14 -22.11
CA THR A 474 -21.01 -16.58 -22.36
C THR A 474 -21.63 -17.45 -21.25
N LYS A 475 -21.62 -16.99 -19.99
CA LYS A 475 -22.38 -17.59 -18.87
C LYS A 475 -23.90 -17.53 -19.09
N ARG A 476 -24.44 -16.39 -19.54
CA ARG A 476 -25.89 -16.27 -19.86
C ARG A 476 -26.32 -17.13 -21.05
N LEU A 477 -25.43 -17.36 -22.01
CA LEU A 477 -25.72 -18.14 -23.22
C LEU A 477 -25.39 -19.64 -23.08
N GLY A 478 -24.88 -20.09 -21.93
CA GLY A 478 -24.61 -21.52 -21.64
C GLY A 478 -23.46 -22.13 -22.46
N LEU A 479 -22.59 -21.30 -23.06
CA LEU A 479 -21.67 -21.74 -24.11
C LEU A 479 -20.33 -22.33 -23.62
N ARG A 480 -20.07 -22.46 -22.31
CA ARG A 480 -18.92 -23.24 -21.81
C ARG A 480 -19.03 -23.70 -20.35
N LYS A 481 -18.72 -24.99 -20.13
CA LYS A 481 -18.24 -25.60 -18.87
C LYS A 481 -16.75 -25.24 -18.64
N ALA A 482 -16.41 -23.97 -18.50
CA ALA A 482 -15.06 -23.57 -18.15
C ALA A 482 -15.12 -22.49 -17.05
N SER A 483 -14.83 -22.90 -15.82
CA SER A 483 -14.75 -22.02 -14.67
C SER A 483 -13.41 -21.27 -14.70
N PHE A 484 -13.43 -20.00 -15.11
CA PHE A 484 -12.45 -19.05 -14.60
C PHE A 484 -12.92 -18.65 -13.20
N LEU A 485 -12.33 -19.27 -12.18
CA LEU A 485 -12.37 -18.70 -10.83
C LEU A 485 -11.52 -17.43 -10.86
N LEU A 486 -12.17 -16.28 -10.72
CA LEU A 486 -11.50 -15.13 -10.13
C LEU A 486 -10.93 -15.61 -8.79
N THR A 487 -9.63 -15.42 -8.59
CA THR A 487 -9.02 -15.59 -7.26
C THR A 487 -9.66 -14.55 -6.35
N ASN A 488 -10.73 -14.95 -5.68
CA ASN A 488 -11.06 -14.38 -4.39
C ASN A 488 -9.87 -14.68 -3.47
N LYS A 489 -9.64 -13.89 -2.40
CA LYS A 489 -8.76 -14.29 -1.29
C LYS A 489 -9.30 -15.52 -0.53
N VAL A 490 -10.10 -16.36 -1.20
CA VAL A 490 -10.80 -17.55 -0.72
C VAL A 490 -10.44 -18.65 -1.72
N ALA A 491 -9.55 -19.54 -1.32
CA ALA A 491 -9.55 -20.89 -1.83
C ALA A 491 -10.61 -21.64 -1.01
N ASP A 492 -11.72 -22.02 -1.62
CA ASP A 492 -12.58 -23.03 -1.01
C ASP A 492 -11.78 -24.34 -1.00
N ASN A 493 -11.60 -24.93 0.18
CA ASN A 493 -10.76 -26.10 0.45
C ASN A 493 -11.22 -27.42 -0.23
N GLU A 494 -12.07 -27.35 -1.26
CA GLU A 494 -12.54 -28.53 -2.01
C GLU A 494 -12.00 -28.62 -3.45
N GLN A 495 -11.12 -27.72 -3.91
CA GLN A 495 -10.52 -27.80 -5.25
C GLN A 495 -9.06 -28.27 -5.31
N LEU A 496 -8.55 -28.91 -4.26
CA LEU A 496 -7.19 -29.49 -4.25
C LEU A 496 -7.10 -30.92 -4.81
N CYS A 497 -8.18 -31.49 -5.33
CA CYS A 497 -8.16 -32.82 -5.94
C CYS A 497 -8.88 -32.82 -7.31
N LEU A 498 -8.12 -32.63 -8.39
CA LEU A 498 -8.33 -33.12 -9.77
C LEU A 498 -7.14 -32.55 -10.61
N GLY A 499 -5.99 -33.23 -10.67
CA GLY A 499 -5.68 -34.16 -11.76
C GLY A 499 -4.88 -33.51 -12.91
N PHE A 500 -3.57 -33.86 -13.01
CA PHE A 500 -2.77 -34.20 -14.21
C PHE A 500 -3.21 -33.62 -15.58
N THR A 501 -2.36 -33.15 -16.52
CA THR A 501 -1.07 -33.64 -17.07
C THR A 501 -0.62 -32.62 -18.14
N PRO A 502 0.68 -32.55 -18.52
CA PRO A 502 1.17 -31.62 -19.54
C PRO A 502 0.88 -32.13 -20.95
N TYR A 503 0.23 -31.32 -21.78
CA TYR A 503 0.21 -31.55 -23.24
C TYR A 503 0.93 -30.41 -23.95
N ALA A 504 2.14 -30.75 -24.39
CA ALA A 504 2.82 -30.10 -25.49
C ALA A 504 1.94 -30.19 -26.75
N PHE A 505 1.83 -29.09 -27.49
CA PHE A 505 1.47 -29.13 -28.90
C PHE A 505 2.59 -28.47 -29.71
N PHE A 506 3.35 -29.34 -30.38
CA PHE A 506 4.21 -29.00 -31.51
C PHE A 506 3.32 -28.58 -32.69
N LEU A 507 3.67 -27.45 -33.32
CA LEU A 507 3.22 -27.11 -34.65
C LEU A 507 4.18 -27.74 -35.66
N GLN A 508 3.68 -28.78 -36.34
CA GLN A 508 4.35 -29.45 -37.44
C GLN A 508 4.14 -28.63 -38.73
N GLN A 509 5.19 -27.99 -39.24
CA GLN A 509 5.34 -27.78 -40.68
C GLN A 509 6.37 -28.78 -41.18
N GLY A 510 5.91 -29.71 -42.01
CA GLY A 510 6.76 -30.74 -42.60
C GLY A 510 7.58 -30.19 -43.75
N LEU A 511 8.75 -30.77 -43.95
CA LEU A 511 9.36 -31.02 -45.26
C LEU A 511 10.34 -32.19 -45.13
N SER A 512 10.02 -33.27 -45.86
CA SER A 512 10.90 -34.28 -46.50
C SER A 512 12.08 -34.92 -45.75
N GLN A 513 11.91 -36.23 -45.52
CA GLN A 513 12.85 -37.37 -45.45
C GLN A 513 14.16 -37.32 -46.29
N PRO A 514 15.06 -38.36 -46.22
CA PRO A 514 15.50 -39.23 -45.12
C PRO A 514 17.04 -39.49 -45.10
N ASN A 515 17.46 -40.38 -44.18
CA ASN A 515 18.69 -41.20 -44.15
C ASN A 515 19.80 -40.79 -43.16
N GLY A 516 20.03 -41.67 -42.18
CA GLY A 516 21.33 -42.34 -42.09
C GLY A 516 22.14 -42.15 -40.81
N ARG A 517 22.15 -43.23 -40.00
CA ARG A 517 23.26 -43.78 -39.19
C ARG A 517 23.71 -43.05 -37.90
N VAL A 518 23.43 -43.76 -36.80
CA VAL A 518 24.31 -44.12 -35.68
C VAL A 518 25.81 -44.01 -36.00
N VAL A 519 26.62 -43.37 -35.14
CA VAL A 519 27.83 -43.91 -34.49
C VAL A 519 28.29 -42.97 -33.36
N ASP A 520 28.75 -43.60 -32.28
CA ASP A 520 29.38 -43.12 -31.04
C ASP A 520 30.59 -42.17 -31.14
N ASN A 521 30.96 -41.67 -29.95
CA ASN A 521 32.30 -41.26 -29.47
C ASN A 521 32.87 -39.90 -29.94
N LYS A 522 32.85 -38.90 -29.06
CA LYS A 522 33.88 -38.63 -28.04
C LYS A 522 33.52 -37.40 -27.20
#